data_AF-A0A938V4S3-F1
#
_entry.id   AF-A0A938V4S3-F1
#
_cell.length_a   1.000
_cell.length_b   1.000
_cell.length_c   1.000
_cell.angle_alpha   90.00
_cell.angle_beta   90.00
_cell.angle_gamma   90.00
#
_symmetry.space_group_name_H-M   'P 1'
#
loop_
_entity.id
_entity.type
_entity.pdbx_description
1 polymer ?
#
loop_
_entity_poly.entity_id
_entity_poly.type
_entity_poly.pdbx_seq_one_letter_code
_entity_poly.pdbx_strand_id
1 'polypeptide(L)'
;WSTARFFVPRAVYSTPTRFAAGRPDDYAPGEVSTRFVESERGWVVRSDEGIYALLARCTHLGCRPNWIAEEGRFKCPCHGSNFDSEGKVIAGPAPKPLMRVAVSLTDRGVILVDRGQLADWSEAVRDPEFLVPVPGMTVARV
;
A
#
# COMPACT_ATOMS: atom_id res chain seq x y z
N TRP A 1 43.64 -1.39 -2.22
CA TRP A 1 42.37 -0.71 -1.90
C TRP A 1 41.26 -0.97 -2.93
N SER A 2 41.19 -2.19 -3.50
CA SER A 2 40.36 -2.48 -4.70
C SER A 2 39.25 -3.51 -4.46
N THR A 3 39.23 -4.19 -3.31
CA THR A 3 38.28 -5.29 -3.01
C THR A 3 37.03 -4.83 -2.25
N ALA A 4 37.08 -3.72 -1.52
CA ALA A 4 35.93 -3.23 -0.74
C ALA A 4 34.80 -2.64 -1.61
N ARG A 5 35.09 -2.24 -2.86
CA ARG A 5 34.10 -1.66 -3.78
C ARG A 5 33.02 -2.63 -4.26
N PHE A 6 33.19 -3.94 -4.05
CA PHE A 6 32.16 -4.94 -4.35
C PHE A 6 31.02 -4.94 -3.33
N PHE A 7 31.32 -4.62 -2.05
CA PHE A 7 30.34 -4.59 -0.97
C PHE A 7 29.58 -3.25 -0.88
N VAL A 8 30.01 -2.25 -1.64
CA VAL A 8 29.32 -0.97 -1.72
C VAL A 8 28.50 -0.97 -3.01
N PRO A 9 27.16 -1.05 -2.92
CA PRO A 9 26.32 -0.98 -4.11
C PRO A 9 26.62 0.32 -4.85
N ARG A 10 26.87 0.22 -6.16
CA ARG A 10 26.95 1.41 -7.01
C ARG A 10 25.60 2.10 -6.93
N ALA A 11 25.60 3.41 -6.65
CA ALA A 11 24.39 4.22 -6.64
C ALA A 11 23.72 4.11 -8.02
N VAL A 12 22.69 3.27 -8.10
CA VAL A 12 21.83 3.17 -9.27
C VAL A 12 20.82 4.31 -9.12
N TYR A 13 20.66 5.13 -10.15
CA TYR A 13 19.63 6.17 -10.18
C TYR A 13 18.29 5.55 -9.76
N SER A 14 17.72 6.06 -8.66
CA SER A 14 16.60 5.41 -7.99
C SER A 14 15.36 5.46 -8.86
N THR A 15 14.69 4.31 -9.00
CA THR A 15 13.31 4.26 -9.51
C THR A 15 12.46 5.31 -8.78
N PRO A 16 11.62 6.08 -9.50
CA PRO A 16 10.73 7.03 -8.87
C PRO A 16 9.96 6.35 -7.73
N THR A 17 9.92 6.98 -6.56
CA THR A 17 9.13 6.47 -5.42
C THR A 17 7.64 6.68 -5.66
N ARG A 18 7.29 7.58 -6.60
CA ARG A 18 5.94 8.01 -6.91
C ARG A 18 5.44 7.41 -8.23
N PHE A 19 4.20 6.97 -8.24
CA PHE A 19 3.52 6.53 -9.46
C PHE A 19 2.08 7.01 -9.50
N ALA A 20 1.57 7.21 -10.72
CA ALA A 20 0.18 7.57 -10.95
C ALA A 20 -0.71 6.32 -10.92
N ALA A 21 -1.76 6.37 -10.12
CA ALA A 21 -2.70 5.28 -9.93
C ALA A 21 -4.08 5.56 -10.55
N GLY A 22 -4.15 6.35 -11.63
CA GLY A 22 -5.43 6.65 -12.29
C GLY A 22 -6.33 7.58 -11.49
N ARG A 23 -7.63 7.58 -11.78
CA ARG A 23 -8.65 8.42 -11.14
C ARG A 23 -9.40 7.66 -10.04
N PRO A 24 -9.98 8.35 -9.04
CA PRO A 24 -10.81 7.72 -8.03
C PRO A 24 -11.98 6.89 -8.57
N ASP A 25 -12.52 7.27 -9.72
CA ASP A 25 -13.65 6.59 -10.37
C ASP A 25 -13.24 5.29 -11.08
N ASP A 26 -11.94 5.03 -11.26
CA ASP A 26 -11.42 3.80 -11.87
C ASP A 26 -11.47 2.59 -10.93
N TYR A 27 -11.92 2.80 -9.68
CA TYR A 27 -11.98 1.82 -8.60
C TYR A 27 -13.41 1.65 -8.08
N ALA A 28 -13.93 0.42 -8.12
CA ALA A 28 -15.22 0.10 -7.55
C ALA A 28 -15.18 0.18 -6.01
N PRO A 29 -16.30 0.53 -5.34
CA PRO A 29 -16.39 0.48 -3.88
C PRO A 29 -16.00 -0.91 -3.33
N GLY A 30 -15.10 -0.95 -2.36
CA GLY A 30 -14.58 -2.20 -1.77
C GLY A 30 -13.52 -2.92 -2.60
N GLU A 31 -13.14 -2.40 -3.78
CA GLU A 31 -12.16 -3.04 -4.65
C GLU A 31 -10.73 -2.86 -4.10
N VAL A 32 -9.95 -3.95 -4.15
CA VAL A 32 -8.49 -3.93 -4.00
C VAL A 32 -7.86 -4.13 -5.37
N SER A 33 -7.23 -3.08 -5.89
CA SER A 33 -6.58 -3.12 -7.20
C SER A 33 -5.21 -3.79 -7.11
N THR A 34 -5.05 -4.86 -7.87
CA THR A 34 -3.78 -5.62 -8.00
C THR A 34 -2.89 -5.12 -9.13
N ARG A 35 -3.32 -4.07 -9.87
CA ARG A 35 -2.65 -3.56 -11.08
C ARG A 35 -1.19 -3.11 -10.83
N PHE A 36 -0.89 -2.61 -9.64
CA PHE A 36 0.42 -2.02 -9.31
C PHE A 36 1.33 -2.95 -8.50
N VAL A 37 0.93 -4.21 -8.31
CA VAL A 37 1.64 -5.11 -7.39
C VAL A 37 2.99 -5.56 -7.97
N GLU A 38 3.04 -5.88 -9.26
CA GLU A 38 4.28 -6.34 -9.90
C GLU A 38 5.25 -5.20 -10.19
N SER A 39 4.76 -4.06 -10.67
CA SER A 39 5.59 -2.89 -11.01
C SER A 39 6.02 -2.09 -9.79
N GLU A 40 5.08 -1.80 -8.89
CA GLU A 40 5.28 -0.84 -7.80
C GLU A 40 5.30 -1.48 -6.42
N ARG A 41 4.92 -2.76 -6.30
CA ARG A 41 4.74 -3.44 -5.00
C ARG A 41 3.76 -2.69 -4.10
N GLY A 42 2.67 -2.19 -4.67
CA GLY A 42 1.60 -1.53 -3.94
C GLY A 42 0.22 -2.03 -4.37
N TRP A 43 -0.72 -2.00 -3.43
CA TRP A 43 -2.15 -2.10 -3.71
C TRP A 43 -2.78 -0.73 -3.52
N VAL A 44 -3.81 -0.45 -4.33
CA VAL A 44 -4.70 0.69 -4.12
C VAL A 44 -6.06 0.12 -3.76
N VAL A 45 -6.63 0.60 -2.65
CA VAL A 45 -7.86 0.07 -2.07
C VAL A 45 -8.88 1.19 -2.00
N ARG A 46 -10.11 0.88 -2.44
CA ARG A 46 -11.26 1.76 -2.28
C ARG A 46 -12.11 1.28 -1.11
N SER A 47 -12.10 2.02 -0.01
CA SER A 47 -13.02 1.83 1.12
C SER A 47 -14.17 2.83 1.10
N ASP A 48 -15.05 2.70 2.09
CA ASP A 48 -16.15 3.62 2.36
C ASP A 48 -15.68 5.01 2.84
N GLU A 49 -14.45 5.12 3.35
CA GLU A 49 -13.88 6.40 3.79
C GLU A 49 -13.13 7.13 2.66
N GLY A 50 -12.69 6.39 1.65
CA GLY A 50 -11.92 6.94 0.54
C GLY A 50 -11.00 5.91 -0.11
N ILE A 51 -9.91 6.40 -0.70
CA ILE A 51 -8.89 5.59 -1.34
C ILE A 51 -7.61 5.67 -0.53
N TYR A 52 -7.01 4.52 -0.24
CA TYR A 52 -5.69 4.42 0.37
C TYR A 52 -4.83 3.41 -0.38
N ALA A 53 -3.54 3.40 -0.07
CA ALA A 53 -2.60 2.44 -0.62
C ALA A 53 -1.89 1.64 0.46
N LEU A 54 -1.64 0.36 0.17
CA LEU A 54 -0.90 -0.56 1.03
C LEU A 54 0.38 -1.02 0.33
N LEU A 55 1.46 -1.14 1.10
CA LEU A 55 2.70 -1.71 0.61
C LEU A 55 2.58 -3.24 0.51
N ALA A 56 2.90 -3.82 -0.65
CA ALA A 56 2.88 -5.25 -0.90
C ALA A 56 4.11 -5.98 -0.31
N ARG A 57 4.33 -5.77 0.98
CA ARG A 57 5.45 -6.30 1.77
C ARG A 57 4.94 -6.76 3.12
N CYS A 58 5.00 -8.07 3.33
CA CYS A 58 4.70 -8.70 4.60
C CYS A 58 5.69 -8.21 5.66
N THR A 59 5.16 -7.83 6.81
CA THR A 59 5.91 -7.30 7.96
C THR A 59 6.61 -8.38 8.79
N HIS A 60 6.45 -9.66 8.44
CA HIS A 60 7.27 -10.74 9.00
C HIS A 60 8.71 -10.67 8.46
N LEU A 61 8.92 -11.07 7.20
CA LEU A 61 10.25 -11.14 6.56
C LEU A 61 10.28 -10.56 5.15
N GLY A 62 9.28 -9.74 4.78
CA GLY A 62 9.32 -8.96 3.54
C GLY A 62 8.82 -9.67 2.28
N CYS A 63 8.31 -10.91 2.38
CA CYS A 63 7.61 -11.57 1.27
C CYS A 63 6.42 -10.73 0.78
N ARG A 64 5.99 -10.93 -0.46
CA ARG A 64 4.79 -10.31 -1.00
C ARG A 64 3.55 -11.15 -0.65
N PRO A 65 2.57 -10.64 0.11
CA PRO A 65 1.28 -11.29 0.25
C PRO A 65 0.48 -11.27 -1.06
N ASN A 66 -0.45 -12.20 -1.22
CA ASN A 66 -1.40 -12.25 -2.33
C ASN A 66 -2.77 -11.77 -1.85
N TRP A 67 -3.45 -10.95 -2.64
CA TRP A 67 -4.85 -10.63 -2.40
C TRP A 67 -5.74 -11.79 -2.85
N ILE A 68 -6.59 -12.29 -1.96
CA ILE A 68 -7.58 -13.34 -2.21
C ILE A 68 -8.96 -12.69 -2.11
N ALA A 69 -9.56 -12.37 -3.26
CA ALA A 69 -10.78 -11.57 -3.34
C ALA A 69 -11.99 -12.29 -2.71
N GLU A 70 -12.06 -13.61 -2.84
CA GLU A 70 -13.13 -14.45 -2.32
C GLU A 70 -13.19 -14.43 -0.79
N GLU A 71 -12.05 -14.17 -0.14
CA GLU A 71 -11.93 -14.11 1.31
C GLU A 71 -11.82 -12.67 1.84
N GLY A 72 -11.61 -11.70 0.97
CA GLY A 72 -11.33 -10.31 1.35
C GLY A 72 -10.03 -10.17 2.15
N ARG A 73 -8.99 -10.95 1.84
CA ARG A 73 -7.78 -11.07 2.67
C ARG A 73 -6.49 -11.03 1.87
N PHE A 74 -5.45 -10.46 2.46
CA PHE A 74 -4.08 -10.65 1.99
C PHE A 74 -3.44 -11.86 2.69
N LYS A 75 -2.96 -12.83 1.91
CA LYS A 75 -2.32 -14.05 2.42
C LYS A 75 -0.86 -14.11 2.01
N CYS A 76 0.04 -14.20 2.98
CA CYS A 76 1.47 -14.36 2.74
C CYS A 76 1.81 -15.85 2.54
N PRO A 77 2.25 -16.28 1.33
CA PRO A 77 2.50 -17.69 1.05
C PRO A 77 3.76 -18.23 1.74
N CYS A 78 4.63 -17.37 2.26
CA CYS A 78 5.89 -17.81 2.85
C CYS A 78 5.73 -18.50 4.21
N HIS A 79 4.92 -17.92 5.11
CA HIS A 79 4.78 -18.41 6.50
C HIS A 79 3.35 -18.28 7.04
N GLY A 80 2.36 -18.02 6.16
CA GLY A 80 0.94 -18.03 6.52
C GLY A 80 0.42 -16.79 7.25
N SER A 81 1.11 -15.65 7.20
CA SER A 81 0.55 -14.38 7.71
C SER A 81 -0.68 -13.98 6.90
N ASN A 82 -1.78 -13.68 7.58
CA ASN A 82 -3.03 -13.23 7.00
C ASN A 82 -3.34 -11.81 7.47
N PHE A 83 -3.83 -10.98 6.54
CA PHE A 83 -4.25 -9.61 6.81
C PHE A 83 -5.65 -9.36 6.24
N ASP A 84 -6.43 -8.48 6.88
CA ASP A 84 -7.71 -8.02 6.36
C ASP A 84 -7.54 -7.02 5.21
N SER A 85 -8.63 -6.57 4.59
CA SER A 85 -8.63 -5.58 3.51
C SER A 85 -7.96 -4.25 3.90
N GLU A 86 -7.97 -3.89 5.19
CA GLU A 86 -7.30 -2.68 5.71
C GLU A 86 -5.81 -2.88 6.00
N GLY A 87 -5.33 -4.12 5.93
CA GLY A 87 -3.95 -4.51 6.17
C GLY A 87 -3.64 -4.92 7.61
N LYS A 88 -4.61 -5.03 8.51
CA LYS A 88 -4.38 -5.48 9.90
C LYS A 88 -4.11 -6.97 9.94
N VAL A 89 -3.25 -7.40 10.87
CA VAL A 89 -2.95 -8.82 11.07
C VAL A 89 -4.17 -9.54 11.62
N ILE A 90 -4.59 -10.59 10.93
CA ILE A 90 -5.62 -11.53 11.40
C ILE A 90 -4.97 -12.75 12.05
N ALA A 91 -3.92 -13.29 11.42
CA ALA A 91 -3.29 -14.52 11.85
C ALA A 91 -1.85 -14.66 11.33
N GLY A 92 -1.09 -15.58 11.91
CA GLY A 92 0.27 -15.94 11.50
C GLY A 92 1.36 -15.08 12.17
N PRO A 93 2.63 -15.21 11.73
CA PRO A 93 3.79 -14.70 12.47
C PRO A 93 4.09 -13.20 12.24
N ALA A 94 3.25 -12.48 11.50
CA ALA A 94 3.50 -11.07 11.23
C ALA A 94 3.29 -10.25 12.52
N PRO A 95 4.29 -9.49 13.01
CA PRO A 95 4.18 -8.80 14.29
C PRO A 95 3.33 -7.52 14.22
N LYS A 96 3.09 -6.99 13.01
CA LYS A 96 2.38 -5.72 12.81
C LYS A 96 1.59 -5.68 11.50
N PRO A 97 0.58 -4.80 11.37
CA PRO A 97 -0.16 -4.58 10.13
C PRO A 97 0.74 -4.24 8.93
N LEU A 98 0.20 -4.36 7.71
CA LEU A 98 0.84 -3.86 6.50
C LEU A 98 1.03 -2.33 6.57
N MET A 99 2.14 -1.86 6.02
CA MET A 99 2.44 -0.42 5.96
C MET A 99 1.49 0.26 4.97
N ARG A 100 0.99 1.43 5.35
CA ARG A 100 0.31 2.32 4.40
C ARG A 100 1.31 3.15 3.64
N VAL A 101 0.93 3.53 2.44
CA VAL A 101 1.72 4.35 1.53
C VAL A 101 1.00 5.67 1.33
N ALA A 102 1.74 6.79 1.34
CA ALA A 102 1.14 8.10 1.18
C ALA A 102 0.41 8.21 -0.16
N VAL A 103 -0.76 8.83 -0.14
CA VAL A 103 -1.62 9.03 -1.31
C VAL A 103 -2.08 10.46 -1.37
N SER A 104 -2.09 11.02 -2.58
CA SER A 104 -2.53 12.39 -2.82
C SER A 104 -3.34 12.48 -4.10
N LEU A 105 -4.21 13.47 -4.19
CA LEU A 105 -4.93 13.79 -5.41
C LEU A 105 -4.28 15.01 -6.07
N THR A 106 -3.88 14.87 -7.33
CA THR A 106 -3.37 15.99 -8.12
C THR A 106 -4.51 16.91 -8.58
N ASP A 107 -4.18 18.13 -8.99
CA ASP A 107 -5.15 19.10 -9.55
C ASP A 107 -5.92 18.57 -10.77
N ARG A 108 -5.38 17.54 -11.45
CA ARG A 108 -6.02 16.88 -12.60
C ARG A 108 -6.95 15.73 -12.20
N GLY A 109 -7.11 15.48 -10.90
CA GLY A 109 -7.92 14.39 -10.35
C GLY A 109 -7.29 13.00 -10.47
N VAL A 110 -5.98 12.93 -10.62
CA VAL A 110 -5.22 11.66 -10.66
C VAL A 110 -4.63 11.38 -9.29
N ILE A 111 -4.78 10.15 -8.82
CA ILE A 111 -4.21 9.63 -7.58
C ILE A 111 -2.71 9.42 -7.78
N LEU A 112 -1.91 10.01 -6.90
CA LEU A 112 -0.48 9.83 -6.84
C LEU A 112 -0.12 9.07 -5.56
N VAL A 113 0.57 7.95 -5.70
CA VAL A 113 1.01 7.11 -4.58
C VAL A 113 2.51 7.30 -4.40
N ASP A 114 2.98 7.60 -3.19
CA ASP A 114 4.41 7.79 -2.87
C ASP A 114 4.94 6.72 -1.90
N ARG A 115 5.64 5.72 -2.44
CA ARG A 115 6.25 4.61 -1.70
C ARG A 115 7.43 5.01 -0.82
N GLY A 116 7.93 6.24 -0.99
CA GLY A 116 8.99 6.80 -0.15
C GLY A 116 8.46 7.26 1.22
N GLN A 117 7.15 7.43 1.34
CA GLN A 117 6.48 7.84 2.58
C GLN A 117 5.59 6.70 3.07
N LEU A 118 6.04 6.06 4.15
CA LEU A 118 5.37 4.92 4.76
C LEU A 118 4.95 5.29 6.18
N ALA A 119 3.76 4.87 6.58
CA ALA A 119 3.30 4.96 7.96
C ALA A 119 2.82 3.60 8.44
N ASP A 120 3.01 3.35 9.73
CA ASP A 120 2.36 2.22 10.39
C ASP A 120 0.83 2.44 10.39
N TRP A 121 0.06 1.35 10.44
CA TRP A 121 -1.40 1.41 10.29
C TRP A 121 -2.05 2.43 11.24
N SER A 122 -1.68 2.43 12.53
CA SER A 122 -2.29 3.32 13.52
C SER A 122 -2.03 4.80 13.27
N GLU A 123 -0.90 5.16 12.67
CA GLU A 123 -0.59 6.53 12.26
C GLU A 123 -1.38 6.88 11.01
N ALA A 124 -1.32 6.01 10.00
CA ALA A 124 -1.91 6.24 8.71
C ALA A 124 -3.45 6.41 8.72
N VAL A 125 -4.17 5.69 9.60
CA VAL A 125 -5.65 5.84 9.65
C VAL A 125 -6.05 7.21 10.23
N ARG A 126 -5.17 7.88 10.98
CA ARG A 126 -5.45 9.19 11.58
C ARG A 126 -4.97 10.36 10.72
N ASP A 127 -4.13 10.08 9.73
CA ASP A 127 -3.45 11.09 8.93
C ASP A 127 -4.08 11.18 7.52
N PRO A 128 -4.59 12.37 7.12
CA PRO A 128 -5.15 12.57 5.78
C PRO A 128 -4.15 12.35 4.63
N GLU A 129 -2.84 12.34 4.87
CA GLU A 129 -1.84 12.05 3.82
C GLU A 129 -1.87 10.60 3.32
N PHE A 130 -2.57 9.70 4.03
CA PHE A 130 -2.69 8.28 3.68
C PHE A 130 -4.10 7.89 3.23
N LEU A 131 -4.99 8.87 3.02
CA LEU A 131 -6.35 8.67 2.56
C LEU A 131 -6.80 9.82 1.64
N VAL A 132 -7.14 9.49 0.40
CA VAL A 132 -7.81 10.42 -0.51
C VAL A 132 -9.33 10.25 -0.35
N PRO A 133 -10.07 11.22 0.20
CA PRO A 133 -11.53 11.14 0.25
C PRO A 133 -12.08 11.24 -1.17
N VAL A 134 -13.13 10.46 -1.47
CA VAL A 134 -13.74 10.51 -2.80
C VAL A 134 -14.93 11.46 -2.81
N PRO A 135 -15.02 12.39 -3.80
CA PRO A 135 -16.10 13.36 -3.85
C PRO A 135 -17.47 12.69 -3.83
N GLY A 136 -18.36 13.16 -2.95
CA GLY A 136 -19.72 12.62 -2.76
C GLY A 136 -19.88 11.65 -1.60
N MET A 137 -18.81 11.30 -0.89
CA MET A 137 -18.86 10.49 0.33
C MET A 137 -18.67 11.39 1.55
N THR A 138 -19.65 11.41 2.46
CA THR A 138 -19.49 12.10 3.75
C THR A 138 -18.54 11.26 4.60
N VAL A 139 -17.33 11.76 4.84
CA VAL A 139 -16.41 11.14 5.80
C VAL A 139 -17.10 11.16 7.16
N ALA A 140 -17.55 10.01 7.63
CA ALA A 140 -18.13 9.90 8.97
C ALA A 140 -16.99 10.09 9.97
N ARG A 141 -16.76 11.35 10.37
CA ARG A 141 -15.87 11.67 11.48
C ARG A 141 -16.49 11.05 12.75
N VAL A 142 -15.87 10.00 13.27
CA VAL A 142 -16.13 9.49 14.61
C VAL A 142 -15.44 10.39 15.62
#